data_AF-A0A661VWV3-F1
#
_entry.id   AF-A0A661VWV3-F1
#
_cell.length_a   1.000
_cell.length_b   1.000
_cell.length_c   1.000
_cell.angle_alpha   90.00
_cell.angle_beta   90.00
_cell.angle_gamma   90.00
#
_symmetry.space_group_name_H-M   'P 1'
#
loop_
_entity.id
_entity.type
_entity.pdbx_description
1 polymer ?
#
loop_
_entity_poly.entity_id
_entity_poly.type
_entity_poly.pdbx_seq_one_letter_code
_entity_poly.pdbx_strand_id
1 'polypeptide(L)'
;MMSRRRKAMQQWVIVVGIGLLLLPLLGCQPALPASAQAQSDAVDLHRQVQLLNLINGLELTPEQMHFVLEKAQEAQEIREGLKTEADTEELTAVLEEMRETLIQGENLSQDLKERYWALHGDNKRLLATYEEDINSIALEVEGILEPHQVYALEQYVPRIIPPEGELRIGQAQDTSGGEAALGRLRAIPDDRFERHKQGNERNASQEIFVDINNPNCDDTNPGTEDQPLCSIQEAAERSTPGTTVYVKEGIYREKVTVTTSGTAGALIKFVTEEGDHVVIDSPGEACFDLREVEYIKIHGFELTGAWLAQGGSAAAWHTEEITPAHGGGIRAFPLDEEGFGVRNSIFTYNVIHDNDAGIWLVYSDHNLINSNVIYNSGEASIRIKRGDHNHIYNNLVFSNGSNERWGITFYCAIGTRVYHNTIVEPSGGAVYIYEGTSNLNGALPGSAEYCIPSNNTQIYDNIGVVRGIEAGDSAPLVIGSSTTTDRDPILDTLYGPLSNTYHYNLWYNRSAADAIVSWGDLAERHTFEHYALLSLEEFQQKQEGYGLHSMATDPLFVDPAHWDFRLADDSPAKGAASDGTDLGVDFGSLPRFSRPTVYLPLILNNTGP
;
A
#
# COMPACT_ATOMS: atom_id res chain seq x y z
N MET A 1 9.42 -6.95 -23.94
CA MET A 1 10.12 -5.66 -23.72
C MET A 1 9.34 -4.45 -24.28
N MET A 2 8.78 -4.51 -25.50
CA MET A 2 7.97 -3.40 -26.07
C MET A 2 6.60 -3.17 -25.40
N SER A 3 5.96 -4.19 -24.78
CA SER A 3 4.66 -4.01 -24.10
C SER A 3 4.78 -3.38 -22.71
N ARG A 4 5.84 -3.72 -21.94
CA ARG A 4 6.14 -3.06 -20.65
C ARG A 4 6.47 -1.57 -20.82
N ARG A 5 7.26 -1.22 -21.84
CA ARG A 5 7.54 0.20 -22.19
C ARG A 5 6.30 0.95 -22.68
N ARG A 6 5.34 0.30 -23.34
CA ARG A 6 4.07 0.92 -23.74
C ARG A 6 3.16 1.18 -22.54
N LYS A 7 3.00 0.22 -21.62
CA LYS A 7 2.23 0.41 -20.38
C LYS A 7 2.82 1.51 -19.50
N ALA A 8 4.13 1.48 -19.25
CA ALA A 8 4.82 2.54 -18.52
C ALA A 8 4.62 3.91 -19.18
N MET A 9 4.81 4.02 -20.50
CA MET A 9 4.60 5.28 -21.23
C MET A 9 3.14 5.74 -21.27
N GLN A 10 2.16 4.83 -21.13
CA GLN A 10 0.73 5.13 -21.05
C GLN A 10 0.31 5.60 -19.65
N GLN A 11 0.83 4.95 -18.59
CA GLN A 11 0.62 5.36 -17.19
C GLN A 11 1.24 6.74 -16.91
N TRP A 12 2.39 7.01 -17.52
CA TRP A 12 3.03 8.33 -17.54
C TRP A 12 2.20 9.44 -18.18
N VAL A 13 1.39 9.14 -19.20
CA VAL A 13 0.51 10.12 -19.84
C VAL A 13 -0.68 10.48 -18.96
N ILE A 14 -1.14 9.53 -18.12
CA ILE A 14 -2.27 9.69 -17.19
C ILE A 14 -1.84 10.61 -16.03
N VAL A 15 -0.74 10.29 -15.35
CA VAL A 15 -0.28 11.03 -14.15
C VAL A 15 0.26 12.42 -14.48
N VAL A 16 1.17 12.52 -15.47
CA VAL A 16 1.78 13.82 -15.85
C VAL A 16 0.80 14.70 -16.63
N GLY A 17 -0.18 14.10 -17.32
CA GLY A 17 -1.16 14.82 -18.11
C GLY A 17 -2.22 15.54 -17.27
N ILE A 18 -2.69 14.93 -16.18
CA ILE A 18 -3.79 15.52 -15.40
C ILE A 18 -3.29 16.62 -14.45
N GLY A 19 -2.04 16.54 -13.97
CA GLY A 19 -1.44 17.54 -13.05
C GLY A 19 -0.97 18.82 -13.73
N LEU A 20 -0.41 18.70 -14.95
CA LEU A 20 0.04 19.87 -15.73
C LEU A 20 -1.11 20.77 -16.20
N LEU A 21 -2.36 20.32 -16.08
CA LEU A 21 -3.53 20.98 -16.65
C LEU A 21 -4.12 22.11 -15.79
N LEU A 22 -3.85 22.15 -14.49
CA LEU A 22 -4.59 23.03 -13.57
C LEU A 22 -3.76 24.10 -12.87
N LEU A 23 -2.45 24.10 -13.07
CA LEU A 23 -1.55 25.14 -12.57
C LEU A 23 -1.42 26.42 -13.41
N PRO A 24 -1.89 26.55 -14.68
CA PRO A 24 -1.89 27.85 -15.33
C PRO A 24 -2.84 28.88 -14.69
N LEU A 25 -3.69 28.46 -13.73
CA LEU A 25 -4.57 29.36 -12.98
C LEU A 25 -3.84 30.20 -11.91
N LEU A 26 -2.55 29.97 -11.65
CA LEU A 26 -1.79 30.69 -10.60
C LEU A 26 -0.55 31.45 -11.09
N GLY A 27 -0.38 31.60 -12.42
CA GLY A 27 0.41 32.67 -13.02
C GLY A 27 1.82 32.90 -12.47
N CYS A 28 2.80 32.12 -12.91
CA CYS A 28 4.20 32.55 -12.93
C CYS A 28 4.99 31.71 -13.94
N GLN A 29 5.42 32.32 -15.05
CA GLN A 29 6.47 31.77 -15.92
C GLN A 29 7.63 32.77 -16.03
N PRO A 30 8.89 32.32 -16.00
CA PRO A 30 10.05 33.17 -16.24
C PRO A 30 10.15 33.56 -17.73
N ALA A 31 10.67 34.76 -18.00
CA ALA A 31 10.63 35.37 -19.33
C ALA A 31 11.56 34.69 -20.35
N LEU A 32 11.00 34.06 -21.39
CA LEU A 32 11.71 33.61 -22.59
C LEU A 32 11.60 34.64 -23.74
N PRO A 33 12.48 34.60 -24.75
CA PRO A 33 12.35 35.43 -25.94
C PRO A 33 11.04 35.14 -26.70
N ALA A 34 10.38 36.19 -27.19
CA ALA A 34 8.98 36.17 -27.65
C ALA A 34 8.62 35.10 -28.71
N SER A 35 9.56 34.70 -29.57
CA SER A 35 9.32 33.63 -30.56
C SER A 35 9.40 32.23 -29.96
N ALA A 36 10.25 32.03 -28.95
CA ALA A 36 10.34 30.77 -28.20
C ALA A 36 9.18 30.66 -27.21
N GLN A 37 8.77 31.79 -26.61
CA GLN A 37 7.56 31.89 -25.78
C GLN A 37 6.31 31.54 -26.59
N ALA A 38 6.08 32.16 -27.76
CA ALA A 38 4.89 31.87 -28.58
C ALA A 38 4.84 30.41 -29.09
N GLN A 39 5.99 29.78 -29.31
CA GLN A 39 6.08 28.38 -29.74
C GLN A 39 5.90 27.41 -28.56
N SER A 40 6.39 27.77 -27.36
CA SER A 40 6.11 27.08 -26.09
C SER A 40 4.62 27.18 -25.74
N ASP A 41 4.05 28.38 -25.77
CA ASP A 41 2.65 28.65 -25.44
C ASP A 41 1.71 27.86 -26.35
N ALA A 42 2.01 27.79 -27.66
CA ALA A 42 1.20 27.01 -28.60
C ALA A 42 1.29 25.50 -28.35
N VAL A 43 2.45 24.98 -27.96
CA VAL A 43 2.64 23.56 -27.58
C VAL A 43 1.94 23.25 -26.26
N ASP A 44 2.00 24.18 -25.29
CA ASP A 44 1.32 24.07 -24.00
C ASP A 44 -0.20 24.10 -24.17
N LEU A 45 -0.76 25.05 -24.94
CA LEU A 45 -2.18 25.08 -25.28
C LEU A 45 -2.62 23.83 -26.07
N HIS A 46 -1.79 23.33 -26.99
CA HIS A 46 -2.08 22.10 -27.74
C HIS A 46 -2.28 20.91 -26.80
N ARG A 47 -1.41 20.79 -25.80
CA ARG A 47 -1.45 19.75 -24.78
C ARG A 47 -2.64 19.94 -23.84
N GLN A 48 -2.93 21.18 -23.42
CA GLN A 48 -4.08 21.50 -22.56
C GLN A 48 -5.41 21.10 -23.21
N VAL A 49 -5.62 21.40 -24.50
CA VAL A 49 -6.86 21.03 -25.20
C VAL A 49 -7.03 19.51 -25.30
N GLN A 50 -5.95 18.77 -25.58
CA GLN A 50 -5.99 17.30 -25.60
C GLN A 50 -6.37 16.73 -24.23
N LEU A 51 -5.79 17.26 -23.17
CA LEU A 51 -6.03 16.76 -21.82
C LEU A 51 -7.42 17.15 -21.29
N LEU A 52 -7.94 18.33 -21.65
CA LEU A 52 -9.34 18.69 -21.35
C LEU A 52 -10.33 17.77 -22.07
N ASN A 53 -10.01 17.30 -23.28
CA ASN A 53 -10.81 16.30 -23.96
C ASN A 53 -10.79 14.95 -23.23
N LEU A 54 -9.66 14.58 -22.61
CA LEU A 54 -9.54 13.38 -21.78
C LEU A 54 -10.39 13.49 -20.51
N ILE A 55 -10.21 14.56 -19.73
CA ILE A 55 -10.95 14.77 -18.47
C ILE A 55 -12.46 14.82 -18.70
N ASN A 56 -12.91 15.55 -19.73
CA ASN A 56 -14.33 15.63 -20.07
C ASN A 56 -14.91 14.30 -20.58
N GLY A 57 -14.06 13.37 -21.04
CA GLY A 57 -14.46 12.04 -21.50
C GLY A 57 -14.43 10.97 -20.41
N LEU A 58 -13.79 11.23 -19.27
CA LEU A 58 -13.73 10.30 -18.14
C LEU A 58 -14.94 10.40 -17.20
N GLU A 59 -15.75 11.45 -17.32
CA GLU A 59 -16.97 11.65 -16.51
C GLU A 59 -16.73 11.49 -15.00
N LEU A 60 -15.59 12.00 -14.50
CA LEU A 60 -15.18 11.88 -13.11
C LEU A 60 -16.19 12.52 -12.15
N THR A 61 -16.43 11.89 -10.99
CA THR A 61 -17.17 12.53 -9.89
C THR A 61 -16.37 13.70 -9.30
N PRO A 62 -16.98 14.64 -8.56
CA PRO A 62 -16.25 15.70 -7.88
C PRO A 62 -15.14 15.20 -6.94
N GLU A 63 -15.38 14.06 -6.28
CA GLU A 63 -14.44 13.42 -5.36
C GLU A 63 -13.28 12.76 -6.12
N GLN A 64 -13.59 12.01 -7.19
CA GLN A 64 -12.56 11.45 -8.09
C GLN A 64 -11.72 12.56 -8.71
N MET A 65 -12.34 13.65 -9.14
CA MET A 65 -11.65 14.82 -9.66
C MET A 65 -10.68 15.37 -8.62
N HIS A 66 -11.16 15.67 -7.40
CA HIS A 66 -10.32 16.23 -6.34
C HIS A 66 -9.11 15.35 -6.02
N PHE A 67 -9.32 14.05 -5.86
CA PHE A 67 -8.26 13.08 -5.61
C PHE A 67 -7.23 13.03 -6.74
N VAL A 68 -7.69 12.99 -8.00
CA VAL A 68 -6.80 13.00 -9.16
C VAL A 68 -5.98 14.30 -9.21
N LEU A 69 -6.54 15.44 -8.81
CA LEU A 69 -5.81 16.72 -8.78
C LEU A 69 -4.71 16.76 -7.72
N GLU A 70 -5.01 16.28 -6.53
CA GLU A 70 -4.05 16.17 -5.43
C GLU A 70 -2.88 15.26 -5.83
N LYS A 71 -3.17 14.05 -6.30
CA LYS A 71 -2.16 13.08 -6.76
C LYS A 71 -1.29 13.60 -7.89
N ALA A 72 -1.87 14.44 -8.75
CA ALA A 72 -1.13 15.01 -9.85
C ALA A 72 -0.26 16.22 -9.45
N GLN A 73 -0.59 16.92 -8.35
CA GLN A 73 0.32 17.87 -7.70
C GLN A 73 1.50 17.13 -7.05
N GLU A 74 1.23 16.05 -6.31
CA GLU A 74 2.25 15.19 -5.70
C GLU A 74 3.25 14.68 -6.76
N ALA A 75 2.75 14.15 -7.88
CA ALA A 75 3.59 13.69 -8.98
C ALA A 75 4.43 14.81 -9.62
N GLN A 76 3.93 16.04 -9.63
CA GLN A 76 4.68 17.19 -10.13
C GLN A 76 5.80 17.58 -9.17
N GLU A 77 5.55 17.58 -7.86
CA GLU A 77 6.57 17.85 -6.84
C GLU A 77 7.69 16.82 -6.89
N ILE A 78 7.35 15.53 -6.99
CA ILE A 78 8.32 14.44 -7.18
C ILE A 78 9.17 14.65 -8.45
N ARG A 79 8.55 15.11 -9.55
CA ARG A 79 9.26 15.38 -10.80
C ARG A 79 10.19 16.60 -10.74
N GLU A 80 9.78 17.67 -10.08
CA GLU A 80 10.65 18.83 -9.88
C GLU A 80 11.77 18.53 -8.87
N GLY A 81 11.51 17.69 -7.87
CA GLY A 81 12.53 17.11 -6.98
C GLY A 81 13.58 16.34 -7.77
N LEU A 82 13.16 15.41 -8.63
CA LEU A 82 14.07 14.66 -9.52
C LEU A 82 14.96 15.57 -10.36
N LYS A 83 14.41 16.63 -10.96
CA LYS A 83 15.20 17.58 -11.77
C LYS A 83 16.23 18.35 -10.96
N THR A 84 15.94 18.59 -9.68
CA THR A 84 16.81 19.32 -8.76
C THR A 84 17.92 18.42 -8.22
N GLU A 85 17.61 17.15 -7.96
CA GLU A 85 18.54 16.16 -7.40
C GLU A 85 19.37 15.42 -8.46
N ALA A 86 18.89 15.32 -9.71
CA ALA A 86 19.64 14.71 -10.80
C ALA A 86 20.83 15.62 -11.19
N ASP A 87 22.05 15.23 -10.82
CA ASP A 87 23.27 15.97 -11.15
C ASP A 87 23.68 15.77 -12.61
N THR A 88 22.84 16.33 -13.50
CA THR A 88 22.98 16.24 -14.95
C THR A 88 24.14 17.09 -15.46
N GLU A 89 24.52 18.16 -14.76
CA GLU A 89 25.67 18.99 -15.11
C GLU A 89 26.99 18.26 -14.79
N GLU A 90 27.13 17.64 -13.62
CA GLU A 90 28.33 16.89 -13.26
C GLU A 90 28.50 15.62 -14.10
N LEU A 91 27.42 14.87 -14.34
CA LEU A 91 27.46 13.71 -15.25
C LEU A 91 27.86 14.12 -16.68
N THR A 92 27.37 15.27 -17.17
CA THR A 92 27.75 15.79 -18.48
C THR A 92 29.23 16.15 -18.52
N ALA A 93 29.76 16.81 -17.48
CA ALA A 93 31.16 17.15 -17.38
C ALA A 93 32.07 15.90 -17.37
N VAL A 94 31.70 14.84 -16.64
CA VAL A 94 32.42 13.57 -16.62
C VAL A 94 32.39 12.88 -17.99
N LEU A 95 31.23 12.88 -18.67
CA LEU A 95 31.10 12.31 -20.01
C LEU A 95 31.90 13.08 -21.06
N GLU A 96 31.97 14.42 -20.95
CA GLU A 96 32.82 15.23 -21.81
C GLU A 96 34.31 14.96 -21.56
N GLU A 97 34.73 14.85 -20.31
CA GLU A 97 36.10 14.47 -19.94
C GLU A 97 36.47 13.09 -20.51
N MET A 98 35.59 12.08 -20.35
CA MET A 98 35.76 10.76 -20.96
C MET A 98 35.85 10.81 -22.49
N ARG A 99 35.01 11.64 -23.13
CA ARG A 99 35.02 11.83 -24.59
C ARG A 99 36.35 12.40 -25.06
N GLU A 100 36.86 13.44 -24.41
CA GLU A 100 38.14 14.07 -24.77
C GLU A 100 39.32 13.10 -24.59
N THR A 101 39.36 12.33 -23.50
CA THR A 101 40.40 11.30 -23.28
C THR A 101 40.38 10.23 -24.37
N LEU A 102 39.19 9.76 -24.77
CA LEU A 102 39.04 8.76 -25.82
C LEU A 102 39.38 9.30 -27.22
N ILE A 103 39.08 10.57 -27.50
CA ILE A 103 39.47 11.24 -28.75
C ILE A 103 41.00 11.34 -28.88
N GLN A 104 41.70 11.50 -27.75
CA GLN A 104 43.16 11.53 -27.71
C GLN A 104 43.80 10.13 -27.83
N GLY A 105 42.99 9.06 -27.85
CA GLY A 105 43.46 7.68 -27.96
C GLY A 105 44.03 7.12 -26.66
N GLU A 106 43.73 7.76 -25.53
CA GLU A 106 44.21 7.37 -24.21
C GLU A 106 43.22 6.44 -23.49
N ASN A 107 43.70 5.70 -22.49
CA ASN A 107 42.85 4.88 -21.64
C ASN A 107 42.25 5.72 -20.51
N LEU A 108 40.96 5.52 -20.24
CA LEU A 108 40.27 6.14 -19.12
C LEU A 108 40.95 5.79 -17.78
N SER A 109 41.24 6.81 -16.97
CA SER A 109 41.82 6.65 -15.63
C SER A 109 40.85 5.91 -14.69
N GLN A 110 41.39 5.34 -13.61
CA GLN A 110 40.56 4.63 -12.63
C GLN A 110 39.61 5.59 -11.90
N ASP A 111 40.10 6.78 -11.52
CA ASP A 111 39.33 7.86 -10.91
C ASP A 111 38.14 8.30 -11.78
N LEU A 112 38.34 8.48 -13.08
CA LEU A 112 37.29 8.91 -13.99
C LEU A 112 36.20 7.84 -14.18
N LYS A 113 36.59 6.55 -14.13
CA LYS A 113 35.64 5.43 -14.14
C LYS A 113 34.84 5.38 -12.84
N GLU A 114 35.48 5.55 -11.69
CA GLU A 114 34.82 5.52 -10.37
C GLU A 114 33.82 6.67 -10.23
N ARG A 115 34.18 7.90 -10.66
CA ARG A 115 33.26 9.05 -10.72
C ARG A 115 32.07 8.81 -11.64
N TYR A 116 32.30 8.25 -12.84
CA TYR A 116 31.22 7.89 -13.75
C TYR A 116 30.28 6.84 -13.14
N TRP A 117 30.82 5.76 -12.55
CA TRP A 117 29.98 4.70 -11.99
C TRP A 117 29.19 5.15 -10.76
N ALA A 118 29.75 6.04 -9.93
CA ALA A 118 29.03 6.67 -8.83
C ALA A 118 27.85 7.51 -9.34
N LEU A 119 28.11 8.53 -10.17
CA LEU A 119 27.08 9.42 -10.71
C LEU A 119 26.05 8.69 -11.58
N HIS A 120 26.47 7.71 -12.36
CA HIS A 120 25.56 6.88 -13.16
C HIS A 120 24.75 5.92 -12.29
N GLY A 121 25.33 5.39 -11.20
CA GLY A 121 24.62 4.57 -10.22
C GLY A 121 23.55 5.37 -9.48
N ASP A 122 23.91 6.56 -9.00
CA ASP A 122 23.03 7.47 -8.29
C ASP A 122 21.89 7.97 -9.18
N ASN A 123 22.18 8.44 -10.39
CA ASN A 123 21.14 8.84 -11.35
C ASN A 123 20.23 7.67 -11.76
N LYS A 124 20.76 6.44 -11.86
CA LYS A 124 19.96 5.25 -12.15
C LYS A 124 19.04 4.88 -10.97
N ARG A 125 19.53 5.02 -9.73
CA ARG A 125 18.74 4.79 -8.52
C ARG A 125 17.65 5.84 -8.37
N LEU A 126 18.00 7.11 -8.58
CA LEU A 126 17.08 8.24 -8.57
C LEU A 126 15.97 8.08 -9.62
N LEU A 127 16.31 7.66 -10.85
CA LEU A 127 15.34 7.36 -11.89
C LEU A 127 14.46 6.15 -11.56
N ALA A 128 15.00 5.12 -10.90
CA ALA A 128 14.21 3.97 -10.48
C ALA A 128 13.21 4.34 -9.38
N THR A 129 13.66 5.07 -8.34
CA THR A 129 12.79 5.60 -7.28
C THR A 129 11.71 6.50 -7.85
N TYR A 130 12.07 7.41 -8.76
CA TYR A 130 11.09 8.26 -9.42
C TYR A 130 10.11 7.48 -10.31
N GLU A 131 10.56 6.47 -11.06
CA GLU A 131 9.64 5.59 -11.81
C GLU A 131 8.70 4.84 -10.87
N GLU A 132 9.17 4.40 -9.70
CA GLU A 132 8.39 3.70 -8.68
C GLU A 132 7.36 4.62 -8.00
N ASP A 133 7.76 5.81 -7.56
CA ASP A 133 6.85 6.81 -6.97
C ASP A 133 5.75 7.23 -7.95
N ILE A 134 6.10 7.46 -9.21
CA ILE A 134 5.12 7.79 -10.26
C ILE A 134 4.19 6.62 -10.56
N ASN A 135 4.69 5.38 -10.50
CA ASN A 135 3.85 4.19 -10.65
C ASN A 135 2.90 3.99 -9.46
N SER A 136 3.35 4.30 -8.23
CA SER A 136 2.51 4.26 -7.03
C SER A 136 1.32 5.22 -7.17
N ILE A 137 1.60 6.47 -7.54
CA ILE A 137 0.56 7.47 -7.81
C ILE A 137 -0.40 7.01 -8.91
N ALA A 138 0.12 6.36 -9.97
CA ALA A 138 -0.72 5.82 -11.03
C ALA A 138 -1.68 4.74 -10.53
N LEU A 139 -1.23 3.86 -9.62
CA LEU A 139 -2.06 2.82 -9.01
C LEU A 139 -3.11 3.42 -8.07
N GLU A 140 -2.76 4.45 -7.31
CA GLU A 140 -3.71 5.19 -6.47
C GLU A 140 -4.82 5.81 -7.31
N VAL A 141 -4.48 6.45 -8.44
CA VAL A 141 -5.45 7.01 -9.39
C VAL A 141 -6.29 5.91 -10.04
N GLU A 142 -5.69 4.79 -10.47
CA GLU A 142 -6.42 3.67 -11.06
C GLU A 142 -7.41 3.04 -10.06
N GLY A 143 -7.05 2.99 -8.78
CA GLY A 143 -7.86 2.39 -7.71
C GLY A 143 -9.17 3.11 -7.42
N ILE A 144 -9.28 4.40 -7.76
CA ILE A 144 -10.51 5.18 -7.57
C ILE A 144 -11.40 5.26 -8.82
N LEU A 145 -10.91 4.79 -9.98
CA LEU A 145 -11.62 4.85 -11.25
C LEU A 145 -12.53 3.63 -11.44
N GLU A 146 -13.67 3.86 -12.06
CA GLU A 146 -14.58 2.79 -12.47
C GLU A 146 -14.03 2.03 -13.69
N PRO A 147 -14.41 0.75 -13.88
CA PRO A 147 -13.91 -0.07 -15.00
C PRO A 147 -14.10 0.56 -16.38
N HIS A 148 -15.18 1.33 -16.58
CA HIS A 148 -15.45 2.01 -17.84
C HIS A 148 -14.50 3.22 -18.07
N GLN A 149 -14.06 3.87 -17.00
CA GLN A 149 -13.10 4.98 -17.02
C GLN A 149 -11.68 4.46 -17.26
N VAL A 150 -11.31 3.34 -16.63
CA VAL A 150 -10.05 2.63 -16.90
C VAL A 150 -9.98 2.19 -18.37
N TYR A 151 -11.05 1.59 -18.89
CA TYR A 151 -11.14 1.22 -20.30
C TYR A 151 -11.02 2.44 -21.25
N ALA A 152 -11.65 3.57 -20.90
CA ALA A 152 -11.53 4.81 -21.67
C ALA A 152 -10.07 5.32 -21.72
N LEU A 153 -9.32 5.19 -20.63
CA LEU A 153 -7.89 5.51 -20.57
C LEU A 153 -7.06 4.59 -21.46
N GLU A 154 -7.33 3.28 -21.43
CA GLU A 154 -6.58 2.29 -22.24
C GLU A 154 -6.71 2.53 -23.75
N GLN A 155 -7.87 3.06 -24.18
CA GLN A 155 -8.19 3.31 -25.59
C GLN A 155 -7.90 4.75 -26.05
N TYR A 156 -7.36 5.61 -25.18
CA TYR A 156 -7.23 7.04 -25.44
C TYR A 156 -6.18 7.37 -26.51
N VAL A 157 -6.58 8.14 -27.52
CA VAL A 157 -5.69 8.73 -28.53
C VAL A 157 -5.76 10.26 -28.45
N PRO A 158 -4.65 10.96 -28.10
CA PRO A 158 -4.66 12.40 -27.92
C PRO A 158 -4.92 13.15 -29.23
N ARG A 159 -6.10 13.79 -29.35
CA ARG A 159 -6.51 14.61 -30.50
C ARG A 159 -7.08 15.96 -30.04
N ILE A 160 -6.78 17.03 -30.79
CA ILE A 160 -7.31 18.37 -30.49
C ILE A 160 -8.76 18.53 -30.91
N ILE A 161 -9.10 18.10 -32.12
CA ILE A 161 -10.45 18.28 -32.70
C ILE A 161 -11.14 16.91 -32.69
N PRO A 162 -12.22 16.73 -31.91
CA PRO A 162 -13.04 15.53 -31.95
C PRO A 162 -13.80 15.44 -33.30
N PRO A 163 -13.95 14.25 -33.91
CA PRO A 163 -14.81 14.06 -35.08
C PRO A 163 -16.31 14.19 -34.72
N GLU A 164 -17.16 14.53 -35.68
CA GLU A 164 -18.61 14.69 -35.46
C GLU A 164 -19.34 13.33 -35.34
N GLY A 165 -20.05 13.10 -34.21
CA GLY A 165 -20.93 11.94 -33.98
C GLY A 165 -21.09 11.55 -32.50
N GLU A 166 -22.13 10.74 -32.20
CA GLU A 166 -22.42 10.23 -30.85
C GLU A 166 -21.47 9.09 -30.48
N LEU A 167 -20.30 9.46 -29.93
CA LEU A 167 -19.56 8.76 -28.87
C LEU A 167 -18.20 9.48 -28.70
N ARG A 168 -18.04 10.20 -27.59
CA ARG A 168 -16.89 11.04 -27.28
C ARG A 168 -15.70 10.21 -26.76
N ILE A 169 -15.14 9.31 -27.56
CA ILE A 169 -13.82 8.70 -27.27
C ILE A 169 -13.01 8.59 -28.57
N GLY A 170 -11.82 9.18 -28.58
CA GLY A 170 -10.89 9.11 -29.70
C GLY A 170 -10.33 7.70 -29.88
N GLN A 171 -10.93 6.92 -30.79
CA GLN A 171 -10.53 5.54 -31.07
C GLN A 171 -9.97 5.33 -32.49
N ALA A 172 -9.01 4.40 -32.52
CA ALA A 172 -8.59 3.46 -33.58
C ALA A 172 -8.08 3.96 -34.95
N GLN A 173 -7.02 3.30 -35.42
CA GLN A 173 -6.57 3.34 -36.83
C GLN A 173 -7.57 2.59 -37.71
N ASP A 174 -7.96 3.26 -38.79
CA ASP A 174 -8.51 2.71 -40.04
C ASP A 174 -9.70 1.74 -39.91
N THR A 175 -10.92 2.31 -39.96
CA THR A 175 -12.19 1.57 -39.95
C THR A 175 -12.48 0.81 -41.25
N SER A 176 -11.64 0.91 -42.30
CA SER A 176 -11.88 0.19 -43.56
C SER A 176 -11.87 -1.34 -43.39
N GLY A 177 -11.05 -1.86 -42.46
CA GLY A 177 -11.05 -3.27 -42.08
C GLY A 177 -12.28 -3.68 -41.25
N GLY A 178 -12.75 -2.78 -40.37
CA GLY A 178 -13.90 -2.97 -39.48
C GLY A 178 -15.23 -2.91 -40.21
N GLU A 179 -15.39 -2.02 -41.19
CA GLU A 179 -16.57 -1.96 -42.05
C GLU A 179 -16.63 -3.15 -43.01
N ALA A 180 -15.50 -3.59 -43.55
CA ALA A 180 -15.43 -4.82 -44.33
C ALA A 180 -15.69 -6.06 -43.44
N ALA A 181 -15.28 -6.04 -42.16
CA ALA A 181 -15.56 -7.10 -41.21
C ALA A 181 -17.03 -7.13 -40.78
N LEU A 182 -17.65 -5.97 -40.50
CA LEU A 182 -19.09 -5.81 -40.23
C LEU A 182 -19.94 -6.18 -41.46
N GLY A 183 -19.49 -5.81 -42.66
CA GLY A 183 -20.10 -6.22 -43.92
C GLY A 183 -20.00 -7.73 -44.15
N ARG A 184 -18.85 -8.34 -43.83
CA ARG A 184 -18.69 -9.80 -43.83
C ARG A 184 -19.59 -10.46 -42.79
N LEU A 185 -19.68 -9.91 -41.57
CA LEU A 185 -20.50 -10.39 -40.46
C LEU A 185 -22.00 -10.34 -40.77
N ARG A 186 -22.47 -9.26 -41.38
CA ARG A 186 -23.87 -9.12 -41.85
C ARG A 186 -24.21 -10.02 -43.03
N ALA A 187 -23.21 -10.53 -43.73
CA ALA A 187 -23.36 -11.48 -44.84
C ALA A 187 -23.21 -12.95 -44.39
N ILE A 188 -22.91 -13.20 -43.10
CA ILE A 188 -22.91 -14.56 -42.53
C ILE A 188 -24.37 -14.99 -42.35
N PRO A 189 -24.80 -16.14 -42.89
CA PRO A 189 -26.12 -16.69 -42.63
C PRO A 189 -26.36 -16.92 -41.13
N ASP A 190 -27.58 -16.67 -40.65
CA ASP A 190 -27.94 -16.64 -39.23
C ASP A 190 -27.48 -17.90 -38.45
N ASP A 191 -27.52 -19.08 -39.07
CA ASP A 191 -27.10 -20.35 -38.45
C ASP A 191 -25.58 -20.44 -38.16
N ARG A 192 -24.78 -19.64 -38.86
CA ARG A 192 -23.32 -19.56 -38.69
C ARG A 192 -22.93 -18.38 -37.81
N PHE A 193 -23.75 -17.31 -37.78
CA PHE A 193 -23.63 -16.20 -36.84
C PHE A 193 -23.95 -16.66 -35.41
N GLU A 194 -25.02 -17.44 -35.20
CA GLU A 194 -25.37 -18.00 -33.89
C GLU A 194 -24.29 -18.99 -33.38
N ARG A 195 -23.64 -19.76 -34.26
CA ARG A 195 -22.48 -20.60 -33.88
C ARG A 195 -21.23 -19.79 -33.49
N HIS A 196 -21.05 -18.59 -34.04
CA HIS A 196 -19.98 -17.66 -33.63
C HIS A 196 -20.34 -16.89 -32.36
N LYS A 197 -21.62 -16.58 -32.14
CA LYS A 197 -22.14 -15.99 -30.89
C LYS A 197 -21.94 -16.94 -29.70
N GLN A 198 -22.22 -18.23 -29.86
CA GLN A 198 -21.88 -19.27 -28.88
C GLN A 198 -20.36 -19.42 -28.65
N GLY A 199 -19.52 -18.95 -29.60
CA GLY A 199 -18.06 -18.86 -29.44
C GLY A 199 -17.59 -17.60 -28.70
N ASN A 200 -18.34 -16.49 -28.79
CA ASN A 200 -18.07 -15.21 -28.13
C ASN A 200 -18.74 -15.07 -26.75
N GLU A 201 -19.72 -15.89 -26.42
CA GLU A 201 -20.26 -16.05 -25.06
C GLU A 201 -19.22 -16.64 -24.09
N ARG A 202 -18.06 -17.11 -24.58
CA ARG A 202 -16.90 -17.49 -23.75
C ARG A 202 -16.16 -16.30 -23.12
N ASN A 203 -16.53 -15.07 -23.44
CA ASN A 203 -16.00 -13.84 -22.82
C ASN A 203 -17.05 -13.09 -21.98
N ALA A 204 -18.18 -13.72 -21.64
CA ALA A 204 -19.04 -13.24 -20.56
C ALA A 204 -18.40 -13.60 -19.20
N SER A 205 -18.38 -12.66 -18.25
CA SER A 205 -17.96 -12.93 -16.87
C SER A 205 -18.79 -14.09 -16.32
N GLN A 206 -18.14 -15.21 -16.01
CA GLN A 206 -18.78 -16.38 -15.43
C GLN A 206 -19.32 -16.01 -14.04
N GLU A 207 -20.58 -16.30 -13.77
CA GLU A 207 -21.18 -16.15 -12.45
C GLU A 207 -21.38 -17.54 -11.84
N ILE A 208 -20.96 -17.71 -10.59
CA ILE A 208 -21.13 -18.95 -9.84
C ILE A 208 -21.82 -18.61 -8.52
N PHE A 209 -22.90 -19.32 -8.22
CA PHE A 209 -23.67 -19.16 -6.98
C PHE A 209 -23.38 -20.31 -6.03
N VAL A 210 -23.09 -19.96 -4.78
CA VAL A 210 -22.87 -20.90 -3.68
C VAL A 210 -23.88 -20.58 -2.58
N ASP A 211 -24.69 -21.57 -2.19
CA ASP A 211 -25.73 -21.41 -1.16
C ASP A 211 -25.91 -22.73 -0.41
N ILE A 212 -25.27 -22.83 0.76
CA ILE A 212 -25.32 -24.04 1.60
C ILE A 212 -26.69 -24.26 2.24
N ASN A 213 -27.52 -23.21 2.31
CA ASN A 213 -28.84 -23.26 2.91
C ASN A 213 -29.92 -23.64 1.88
N ASN A 214 -29.62 -23.58 0.59
CA ASN A 214 -30.51 -24.04 -0.45
C ASN A 214 -30.65 -25.57 -0.41
N PRO A 215 -31.88 -26.13 -0.24
CA PRO A 215 -32.08 -27.57 -0.17
C PRO A 215 -31.74 -28.31 -1.47
N ASN A 216 -31.58 -27.59 -2.59
CA ASN A 216 -31.16 -28.14 -3.88
C ASN A 216 -29.67 -27.93 -4.15
N CYS A 217 -28.89 -27.38 -3.21
CA CYS A 217 -27.45 -27.26 -3.42
C CYS A 217 -26.84 -28.66 -3.62
N ASP A 218 -25.90 -28.76 -4.55
CA ASP A 218 -25.09 -29.95 -4.81
C ASP A 218 -23.82 -29.47 -5.53
N ASP A 219 -22.65 -29.96 -5.13
CA ASP A 219 -21.40 -29.54 -5.78
C ASP A 219 -21.29 -30.07 -7.21
N THR A 220 -22.15 -30.99 -7.65
CA THR A 220 -22.28 -31.39 -9.06
C THR A 220 -23.20 -30.47 -9.89
N ASN A 221 -23.90 -29.52 -9.25
CA ASN A 221 -24.75 -28.56 -9.93
C ASN A 221 -23.93 -27.62 -10.84
N PRO A 222 -24.55 -26.94 -11.82
CA PRO A 222 -23.86 -25.97 -12.67
C PRO A 222 -23.40 -24.70 -11.93
N GLY A 223 -23.88 -24.45 -10.70
CA GLY A 223 -23.56 -23.23 -9.94
C GLY A 223 -24.38 -22.01 -10.38
N THR A 224 -25.62 -22.23 -10.83
CA THR A 224 -26.59 -21.17 -11.11
C THR A 224 -27.41 -20.85 -9.87
N GLU A 225 -28.08 -19.70 -9.79
CA GLU A 225 -28.90 -19.35 -8.62
C GLU A 225 -29.99 -20.40 -8.27
N ASP A 226 -30.64 -21.02 -9.28
CA ASP A 226 -31.64 -22.09 -9.07
C ASP A 226 -31.03 -23.46 -8.68
N GLN A 227 -29.75 -23.66 -9.00
CA GLN A 227 -28.99 -24.91 -8.76
C GLN A 227 -27.57 -24.52 -8.30
N PRO A 228 -27.45 -24.02 -7.05
CA PRO A 228 -26.19 -23.51 -6.54
C PRO A 228 -25.26 -24.65 -6.13
N LEU A 229 -23.98 -24.34 -5.98
CA LEU A 229 -23.02 -25.22 -5.32
C LEU A 229 -23.25 -25.18 -3.80
N CYS A 230 -22.86 -26.23 -3.08
CA CYS A 230 -22.87 -26.24 -1.62
C CYS A 230 -21.58 -25.68 -1.02
N SER A 231 -20.44 -25.81 -1.72
CA SER A 231 -19.13 -25.38 -1.22
C SER A 231 -18.52 -24.23 -2.02
N ILE A 232 -17.76 -23.39 -1.32
CA ILE A 232 -16.99 -22.30 -1.92
C ILE A 232 -15.76 -22.87 -2.63
N GLN A 233 -15.17 -23.94 -2.12
CA GLN A 233 -14.04 -24.63 -2.75
C GLN A 233 -14.38 -25.13 -4.17
N GLU A 234 -15.56 -25.74 -4.38
CA GLU A 234 -15.98 -26.17 -5.72
C GLU A 234 -16.12 -24.98 -6.68
N ALA A 235 -16.61 -23.83 -6.19
CA ALA A 235 -16.66 -22.59 -6.98
C ALA A 235 -15.26 -22.08 -7.34
N ALA A 236 -14.32 -22.14 -6.39
CA ALA A 236 -12.94 -21.74 -6.60
C ALA A 236 -12.24 -22.61 -7.67
N GLU A 237 -12.47 -23.93 -7.66
CA GLU A 237 -11.92 -24.87 -8.65
C GLU A 237 -12.45 -24.64 -10.08
N ARG A 238 -13.65 -24.09 -10.19
CA ARG A 238 -14.30 -23.77 -11.48
C ARG A 238 -14.03 -22.36 -11.97
N SER A 239 -13.42 -21.52 -11.15
CA SER A 239 -13.22 -20.11 -11.45
C SER A 239 -12.16 -19.92 -12.54
N THR A 240 -12.48 -19.06 -13.49
CA THR A 240 -11.58 -18.58 -14.54
C THR A 240 -11.47 -17.05 -14.48
N PRO A 241 -10.46 -16.39 -15.10
CA PRO A 241 -10.35 -14.94 -15.08
C PRO A 241 -11.66 -14.21 -15.41
N GLY A 242 -12.10 -13.31 -14.53
CA GLY A 242 -13.37 -12.59 -14.65
C GLY A 242 -14.56 -13.25 -13.96
N THR A 243 -14.38 -14.43 -13.37
CA THR A 243 -15.43 -15.12 -12.61
C THR A 243 -15.85 -14.31 -11.39
N THR A 244 -17.15 -14.20 -11.14
CA THR A 244 -17.71 -13.70 -9.88
C THR A 244 -18.44 -14.84 -9.19
N VAL A 245 -17.93 -15.23 -8.02
CA VAL A 245 -18.52 -16.20 -7.11
C VAL A 245 -19.35 -15.43 -6.09
N TYR A 246 -20.67 -15.55 -6.18
CA TYR A 246 -21.62 -15.03 -5.20
C TYR A 246 -21.90 -16.10 -4.15
N VAL A 247 -21.53 -15.80 -2.91
CA VAL A 247 -21.76 -16.68 -1.76
C VAL A 247 -22.90 -16.11 -0.93
N LYS A 248 -23.96 -16.89 -0.76
CA LYS A 248 -25.15 -16.52 0.00
C LYS A 248 -24.96 -16.75 1.50
N GLU A 249 -25.80 -16.12 2.31
CA GLU A 249 -25.82 -16.25 3.79
C GLU A 249 -25.65 -17.71 4.25
N GLY A 250 -24.74 -17.95 5.19
CA GLY A 250 -24.47 -19.30 5.70
C GLY A 250 -23.15 -19.44 6.45
N ILE A 251 -22.97 -20.59 7.11
CA ILE A 251 -21.72 -20.98 7.77
C ILE A 251 -21.07 -22.10 6.97
N TYR A 252 -19.96 -21.77 6.33
CA TYR A 252 -19.18 -22.65 5.46
C TYR A 252 -17.98 -23.18 6.22
N ARG A 253 -18.01 -24.48 6.57
CA ARG A 253 -16.94 -25.15 7.33
C ARG A 253 -15.91 -25.77 6.41
N GLU A 254 -15.09 -24.92 5.81
CA GLU A 254 -14.11 -25.31 4.81
C GLU A 254 -12.88 -24.41 4.80
N LYS A 255 -11.81 -24.89 4.15
CA LYS A 255 -10.67 -24.06 3.72
C LYS A 255 -10.81 -23.88 2.21
N VAL A 256 -10.80 -22.63 1.74
CA VAL A 256 -10.87 -22.30 0.32
C VAL A 256 -9.46 -22.08 -0.22
N THR A 257 -9.03 -22.96 -1.12
CA THR A 257 -7.74 -22.88 -1.83
C THR A 257 -7.99 -22.40 -3.25
N VAL A 258 -7.42 -21.23 -3.59
CA VAL A 258 -7.53 -20.64 -4.92
C VAL A 258 -6.24 -20.95 -5.69
N THR A 259 -6.37 -21.64 -6.82
CA THR A 259 -5.22 -22.08 -7.64
C THR A 259 -5.20 -21.42 -9.02
N THR A 260 -6.19 -20.59 -9.33
CA THR A 260 -6.33 -19.87 -10.60
C THR A 260 -6.24 -18.38 -10.36
N SER A 261 -5.37 -17.70 -11.11
CA SER A 261 -5.26 -16.24 -11.10
C SER A 261 -6.32 -15.58 -11.99
N GLY A 262 -6.72 -14.37 -11.61
CA GLY A 262 -7.39 -13.45 -12.53
C GLY A 262 -6.39 -12.77 -13.48
N THR A 263 -6.81 -11.65 -14.05
CA THR A 263 -5.93 -10.71 -14.76
C THR A 263 -6.28 -9.28 -14.35
N ALA A 264 -5.42 -8.30 -14.66
CA ALA A 264 -5.66 -6.89 -14.34
C ALA A 264 -7.04 -6.36 -14.79
N GLY A 265 -7.56 -6.82 -15.94
CA GLY A 265 -8.89 -6.43 -16.44
C GLY A 265 -10.02 -7.42 -16.10
N ALA A 266 -9.72 -8.54 -15.43
CA ALA A 266 -10.65 -9.62 -15.16
C ALA A 266 -10.28 -10.34 -13.86
N LEU A 267 -10.56 -9.68 -12.73
CA LEU A 267 -10.37 -10.25 -11.39
C LEU A 267 -11.25 -11.49 -11.21
N ILE A 268 -10.77 -12.47 -10.45
CA ILE A 268 -11.64 -13.48 -9.85
C ILE A 268 -12.16 -12.90 -8.54
N LYS A 269 -13.48 -12.85 -8.38
CA LYS A 269 -14.15 -12.17 -7.28
C LYS A 269 -14.92 -13.19 -6.45
N PHE A 270 -14.61 -13.28 -5.16
CA PHE A 270 -15.46 -13.93 -4.16
C PHE A 270 -16.16 -12.81 -3.39
N VAL A 271 -17.50 -12.79 -3.44
CA VAL A 271 -18.30 -11.71 -2.88
C VAL A 271 -19.57 -12.24 -2.22
N THR A 272 -20.04 -11.51 -1.23
CA THR A 272 -21.38 -11.70 -0.64
C THR A 272 -22.32 -10.59 -1.11
N GLU A 273 -23.63 -10.82 -1.03
CA GLU A 273 -24.63 -9.77 -1.28
C GLU A 273 -24.82 -8.86 -0.06
N GLU A 274 -25.31 -7.65 -0.29
CA GLU A 274 -25.55 -6.69 0.79
C GLU A 274 -26.60 -7.23 1.77
N GLY A 275 -26.20 -7.36 3.04
CA GLY A 275 -27.05 -7.88 4.12
C GLY A 275 -26.84 -9.35 4.43
N ASP A 276 -26.20 -10.12 3.54
CA ASP A 276 -25.86 -11.52 3.82
C ASP A 276 -24.74 -11.60 4.85
N HIS A 277 -24.92 -12.50 5.83
CA HIS A 277 -23.87 -12.84 6.79
C HIS A 277 -23.26 -14.19 6.42
N VAL A 278 -22.07 -14.14 5.80
CA VAL A 278 -21.34 -15.34 5.37
C VAL A 278 -20.14 -15.54 6.27
N VAL A 279 -20.11 -16.68 6.95
CA VAL A 279 -19.01 -17.07 7.83
C VAL A 279 -18.25 -18.23 7.19
N ILE A 280 -16.94 -18.08 7.00
CA ILE A 280 -16.04 -19.20 6.72
C ILE A 280 -15.39 -19.60 8.04
N ASP A 281 -15.73 -20.80 8.54
CA ASP A 281 -15.23 -21.40 9.78
C ASP A 281 -14.25 -22.52 9.39
N SER A 282 -12.98 -22.14 9.19
CA SER A 282 -12.00 -23.02 8.58
C SER A 282 -11.42 -24.03 9.57
N PRO A 283 -11.39 -25.35 9.23
CA PRO A 283 -10.65 -26.34 10.01
C PRO A 283 -9.14 -26.37 9.68
N GLY A 284 -8.69 -25.52 8.76
CA GLY A 284 -7.31 -25.49 8.24
C GLY A 284 -6.48 -24.33 8.79
N GLU A 285 -5.32 -24.11 8.17
CA GLU A 285 -4.41 -23.03 8.54
C GLU A 285 -4.84 -21.63 8.05
N ALA A 286 -5.82 -21.57 7.13
CA ALA A 286 -6.32 -20.34 6.53
C ALA A 286 -7.79 -20.53 6.10
N CYS A 287 -8.56 -19.43 6.02
CA CYS A 287 -9.89 -19.45 5.39
C CYS A 287 -9.77 -19.38 3.87
N PHE A 288 -9.03 -18.39 3.36
CA PHE A 288 -8.60 -18.32 1.97
C PHE A 288 -7.09 -18.54 1.89
N ASP A 289 -6.69 -19.49 1.05
CA ASP A 289 -5.30 -19.76 0.71
C ASP A 289 -5.03 -19.25 -0.71
N LEU A 290 -4.26 -18.16 -0.78
CA LEU A 290 -3.99 -17.40 -2.00
C LEU A 290 -2.52 -17.48 -2.43
N ARG A 291 -1.84 -18.57 -2.07
CA ARG A 291 -0.46 -18.79 -2.51
C ARG A 291 -0.40 -18.95 -4.02
N GLU A 292 0.59 -18.31 -4.64
CA GLU A 292 0.91 -18.41 -6.07
C GLU A 292 -0.23 -17.97 -7.03
N VAL A 293 -1.15 -17.12 -6.56
CA VAL A 293 -2.21 -16.53 -7.39
C VAL A 293 -2.20 -15.00 -7.35
N GLU A 294 -2.76 -14.38 -8.38
CA GLU A 294 -2.84 -12.93 -8.54
C GLU A 294 -4.25 -12.51 -8.96
N TYR A 295 -4.59 -11.23 -8.78
CA TYR A 295 -5.85 -10.62 -9.24
C TYR A 295 -7.11 -11.28 -8.64
N ILE A 296 -7.07 -11.54 -7.33
CA ILE A 296 -8.17 -12.09 -6.55
C ILE A 296 -8.78 -10.97 -5.70
N LYS A 297 -10.12 -10.89 -5.67
CA LYS A 297 -10.86 -10.03 -4.75
C LYS A 297 -11.67 -10.91 -3.79
N ILE A 298 -11.52 -10.65 -2.50
CA ILE A 298 -12.35 -11.23 -1.43
C ILE A 298 -13.08 -10.07 -0.76
N HIS A 299 -14.40 -10.19 -0.61
CA HIS A 299 -15.20 -9.12 -0.03
C HIS A 299 -16.47 -9.65 0.66
N GLY A 300 -16.74 -9.15 1.87
CA GLY A 300 -18.01 -9.38 2.58
C GLY A 300 -18.07 -10.61 3.50
N PHE A 301 -16.95 -11.31 3.71
CA PHE A 301 -16.89 -12.51 4.54
C PHE A 301 -16.46 -12.21 5.98
N GLU A 302 -17.05 -12.92 6.93
CA GLU A 302 -16.45 -13.16 8.24
C GLU A 302 -15.57 -14.41 8.16
N LEU A 303 -14.30 -14.29 8.55
CA LEU A 303 -13.31 -15.36 8.46
C LEU A 303 -12.87 -15.77 9.87
N THR A 304 -13.03 -17.05 10.23
CA THR A 304 -12.73 -17.55 11.58
C THR A 304 -12.28 -19.01 11.57
N GLY A 305 -11.89 -19.53 12.74
CA GLY A 305 -11.52 -20.93 12.95
C GLY A 305 -10.13 -21.34 12.45
N ALA A 306 -9.56 -20.58 11.49
CA ALA A 306 -8.25 -20.86 10.93
C ALA A 306 -7.14 -20.77 11.99
N TRP A 307 -6.40 -21.87 12.19
CA TRP A 307 -5.31 -21.93 13.15
C TRP A 307 -4.22 -22.90 12.66
N LEU A 308 -2.95 -22.54 12.88
CA LEU A 308 -1.83 -23.45 12.65
C LEU A 308 -1.78 -24.47 13.80
N ALA A 309 -2.02 -25.76 13.51
CA ALA A 309 -1.98 -26.80 14.55
C ALA A 309 -0.68 -26.70 15.37
N GLN A 310 -0.76 -26.71 16.71
CA GLN A 310 0.42 -26.65 17.57
C GLN A 310 1.40 -27.79 17.20
N GLY A 311 2.63 -27.42 16.82
CA GLY A 311 3.66 -28.36 16.38
C GLY A 311 3.58 -28.79 14.91
N GLY A 312 2.60 -28.30 14.16
CA GLY A 312 2.59 -28.34 12.71
C GLY A 312 3.43 -27.19 12.17
N SER A 313 4.69 -27.44 11.85
CA SER A 313 5.35 -26.59 10.88
C SER A 313 4.50 -26.66 9.61
N ALA A 314 3.92 -25.54 9.15
CA ALA A 314 3.87 -25.33 7.70
C ALA A 314 5.29 -25.70 7.25
N ALA A 315 5.41 -26.76 6.44
CA ALA A 315 6.68 -27.47 6.21
C ALA A 315 7.83 -26.48 6.29
N ALA A 316 8.72 -26.67 7.29
CA ALA A 316 9.70 -25.71 7.78
C ALA A 316 10.73 -25.34 6.69
N TRP A 317 10.24 -24.70 5.64
CA TRP A 317 10.99 -24.11 4.56
C TRP A 317 11.37 -22.74 5.10
N HIS A 318 12.52 -22.73 5.78
CA HIS A 318 13.26 -21.54 6.13
C HIS A 318 12.72 -20.78 7.36
N THR A 319 13.65 -20.11 8.05
CA THR A 319 13.62 -19.56 9.41
C THR A 319 12.43 -18.63 9.71
N GLU A 320 12.31 -18.09 10.93
CA GLU A 320 11.40 -16.96 11.27
C GLU A 320 11.56 -15.74 10.32
N GLU A 321 12.58 -15.72 9.46
CA GLU A 321 12.74 -14.72 8.41
C GLU A 321 11.77 -14.90 7.25
N ILE A 322 11.36 -16.13 6.93
CA ILE A 322 10.56 -16.47 5.74
C ILE A 322 9.18 -17.01 6.13
N THR A 323 9.06 -17.72 7.27
CA THR A 323 7.76 -18.25 7.71
C THR A 323 7.25 -17.56 8.98
N PRO A 324 5.96 -17.20 9.04
CA PRO A 324 5.37 -16.65 10.24
C PRO A 324 5.12 -17.73 11.29
N ALA A 325 5.70 -17.57 12.49
CA ALA A 325 5.46 -18.46 13.63
C ALA A 325 4.13 -18.17 14.37
N HIS A 326 3.46 -17.06 14.04
CA HIS A 326 2.30 -16.50 14.77
C HIS A 326 1.02 -16.50 13.93
N GLY A 327 -0.13 -16.59 14.58
CA GLY A 327 -1.45 -16.54 13.94
C GLY A 327 -1.83 -15.11 13.52
N GLY A 328 -1.65 -14.77 12.24
CA GLY A 328 -2.10 -13.50 11.67
C GLY A 328 -3.51 -13.56 11.09
N GLY A 329 -4.30 -12.50 11.28
CA GLY A 329 -5.62 -12.34 10.64
C GLY A 329 -5.52 -12.24 9.11
N ILE A 330 -4.63 -11.37 8.63
CA ILE A 330 -4.13 -11.38 7.24
C ILE A 330 -2.62 -11.59 7.30
N ARG A 331 -2.12 -12.60 6.57
CA ARG A 331 -0.69 -12.88 6.53
C ARG A 331 -0.19 -13.16 5.12
N ALA A 332 0.99 -12.64 4.80
CA ALA A 332 1.67 -12.86 3.53
C ALA A 332 3.17 -13.00 3.76
N PHE A 333 3.77 -14.00 3.12
CA PHE A 333 5.17 -14.33 3.28
C PHE A 333 5.66 -15.13 2.05
N PRO A 334 6.95 -15.06 1.73
CA PRO A 334 7.50 -15.78 0.60
C PRO A 334 7.52 -17.28 0.84
N LEU A 335 7.42 -18.05 -0.24
CA LEU A 335 7.49 -19.52 -0.19
C LEU A 335 8.93 -20.07 -0.25
N ASP A 336 9.88 -19.23 -0.66
CA ASP A 336 11.30 -19.54 -0.76
C ASP A 336 12.16 -18.29 -0.49
N GLU A 337 13.48 -18.47 -0.43
CA GLU A 337 14.45 -17.42 -0.09
C GLU A 337 14.56 -16.29 -1.13
N GLU A 338 14.14 -16.51 -2.38
CA GLU A 338 14.16 -15.52 -3.46
C GLU A 338 12.78 -14.88 -3.72
N GLY A 339 11.76 -15.36 -3.01
CA GLY A 339 10.37 -14.99 -3.19
C GLY A 339 9.99 -13.65 -2.58
N PHE A 340 8.71 -13.33 -2.73
CA PHE A 340 8.05 -12.22 -2.06
C PHE A 340 6.75 -12.72 -1.41
N GLY A 341 6.24 -12.00 -0.42
CA GLY A 341 4.91 -12.22 0.12
C GLY A 341 3.84 -11.72 -0.85
N VAL A 342 3.40 -10.48 -0.67
CA VAL A 342 2.40 -9.84 -1.54
C VAL A 342 2.90 -8.49 -2.05
N ARG A 343 2.46 -8.15 -3.27
CA ARG A 343 2.79 -6.87 -3.89
C ARG A 343 1.57 -6.22 -4.51
N ASN A 344 1.52 -4.89 -4.52
CA ASN A 344 0.43 -4.12 -5.14
C ASN A 344 -0.95 -4.59 -4.65
N SER A 345 -1.04 -4.96 -3.38
CA SER A 345 -2.26 -5.49 -2.76
C SER A 345 -2.91 -4.45 -1.85
N ILE A 346 -4.24 -4.53 -1.75
CA ILE A 346 -5.04 -3.58 -0.99
C ILE A 346 -5.74 -4.34 0.15
N PHE A 347 -5.42 -3.96 1.38
CA PHE A 347 -6.02 -4.46 2.60
C PHE A 347 -6.85 -3.34 3.21
N THR A 348 -8.13 -3.29 2.82
CA THR A 348 -9.00 -2.18 3.20
C THR A 348 -10.33 -2.59 3.77
N TYR A 349 -10.86 -1.74 4.65
CA TYR A 349 -12.21 -1.85 5.21
C TYR A 349 -12.45 -3.15 6.01
N ASN A 350 -11.42 -3.63 6.71
CA ASN A 350 -11.51 -4.84 7.53
C ASN A 350 -11.67 -4.51 9.01
N VAL A 351 -12.38 -5.38 9.73
CA VAL A 351 -12.35 -5.45 11.20
C VAL A 351 -11.58 -6.71 11.58
N ILE A 352 -10.41 -6.57 12.18
CA ILE A 352 -9.50 -7.69 12.51
C ILE A 352 -9.25 -7.68 14.01
N HIS A 353 -9.56 -8.78 14.70
CA HIS A 353 -9.41 -8.80 16.15
C HIS A 353 -9.15 -10.18 16.73
N ASP A 354 -8.63 -10.22 17.95
CA ASP A 354 -8.38 -11.46 18.72
C ASP A 354 -7.50 -12.48 17.95
N ASN A 355 -6.48 -11.98 17.24
CA ASN A 355 -5.43 -12.76 16.55
C ASN A 355 -4.09 -12.59 17.27
N ASP A 356 -3.03 -13.34 16.94
CA ASP A 356 -1.68 -12.99 17.42
C ASP A 356 -1.25 -11.67 16.76
N ALA A 357 -1.24 -11.60 15.43
CA ALA A 357 -1.03 -10.35 14.68
C ALA A 357 -2.30 -10.00 13.88
N GLY A 358 -2.58 -8.71 13.68
CA GLY A 358 -3.70 -8.30 12.83
C GLY A 358 -3.38 -8.53 11.35
N ILE A 359 -2.48 -7.71 10.81
CA ILE A 359 -1.93 -7.80 9.46
C ILE A 359 -0.42 -8.01 9.58
N TRP A 360 0.08 -9.12 9.05
CA TRP A 360 1.51 -9.42 9.05
C TRP A 360 2.03 -9.72 7.64
N LEU A 361 2.82 -8.79 7.12
CA LEU A 361 3.40 -8.90 5.79
C LEU A 361 4.92 -9.01 5.87
N VAL A 362 5.47 -10.01 5.19
CA VAL A 362 6.90 -10.28 5.09
C VAL A 362 7.32 -10.26 3.62
N TYR A 363 8.43 -9.59 3.28
CA TYR A 363 8.88 -9.43 1.88
C TYR A 363 7.77 -8.93 0.94
N SER A 364 7.01 -7.96 1.42
CA SER A 364 5.77 -7.52 0.78
C SER A 364 5.83 -6.03 0.51
N ASP A 365 5.68 -5.65 -0.76
CA ASP A 365 6.04 -4.30 -1.23
C ASP A 365 4.87 -3.61 -1.93
N HIS A 366 4.81 -2.27 -1.88
CA HIS A 366 3.80 -1.47 -2.59
C HIS A 366 2.36 -1.83 -2.23
N ASN A 367 2.09 -2.17 -0.97
CA ASN A 367 0.74 -2.49 -0.51
C ASN A 367 0.08 -1.27 0.15
N LEU A 368 -1.25 -1.22 0.02
CA LEU A 368 -2.08 -0.24 0.70
C LEU A 368 -2.79 -0.93 1.87
N ILE A 369 -2.54 -0.46 3.10
CA ILE A 369 -3.20 -0.93 4.32
C ILE A 369 -3.97 0.25 4.88
N ASN A 370 -5.28 0.29 4.63
CA ASN A 370 -6.07 1.46 4.99
C ASN A 370 -7.50 1.23 5.40
N SER A 371 -8.03 2.13 6.22
CA SER A 371 -9.44 2.09 6.65
C SER A 371 -9.78 0.79 7.40
N ASN A 372 -8.82 0.22 8.13
CA ASN A 372 -9.04 -0.98 8.94
C ASN A 372 -9.23 -0.62 10.42
N VAL A 373 -9.99 -1.47 11.12
CA VAL A 373 -10.12 -1.43 12.57
C VAL A 373 -9.47 -2.70 13.13
N ILE A 374 -8.35 -2.56 13.84
CA ILE A 374 -7.55 -3.69 14.32
C ILE A 374 -7.38 -3.59 15.84
N TYR A 375 -7.75 -4.64 16.57
CA TYR A 375 -7.67 -4.60 18.04
C TYR A 375 -7.50 -5.96 18.70
N ASN A 376 -7.07 -5.95 19.97
CA ASN A 376 -6.83 -7.18 20.75
C ASN A 376 -5.89 -8.18 20.05
N SER A 377 -4.91 -7.71 19.29
CA SER A 377 -3.86 -8.59 18.77
C SER A 377 -2.92 -8.99 19.91
N GLY A 378 -2.45 -10.24 19.98
CA GLY A 378 -1.47 -10.67 20.99
C GLY A 378 -0.09 -10.00 20.84
N GLU A 379 0.23 -9.61 19.61
CA GLU A 379 1.45 -8.98 19.10
C GLU A 379 1.12 -7.69 18.33
N ALA A 380 2.02 -7.26 17.44
CA ALA A 380 1.81 -6.10 16.60
C ALA A 380 0.55 -6.21 15.74
N SER A 381 -0.31 -5.19 15.80
CA SER A 381 -1.54 -5.12 15.01
C SER A 381 -1.25 -5.03 13.51
N ILE A 382 -0.30 -4.19 13.11
CA ILE A 382 0.21 -4.13 11.73
C ILE A 382 1.73 -4.34 11.79
N ARG A 383 2.21 -5.36 11.08
CA ARG A 383 3.62 -5.76 11.07
C ARG A 383 4.14 -5.90 9.66
N ILE A 384 5.13 -5.08 9.31
CA ILE A 384 5.86 -5.15 8.04
C ILE A 384 7.30 -5.56 8.31
N LYS A 385 7.71 -6.69 7.77
CA LYS A 385 9.09 -7.18 7.86
C LYS A 385 9.68 -7.25 6.46
N ARG A 386 10.78 -6.55 6.21
CA ARG A 386 11.45 -6.56 4.91
C ARG A 386 10.53 -6.19 3.74
N GLY A 387 9.59 -5.26 3.96
CA GLY A 387 8.57 -4.89 2.98
C GLY A 387 8.64 -3.41 2.64
N ASP A 388 8.88 -3.10 1.38
CA ASP A 388 9.22 -1.76 0.92
C ASP A 388 8.02 -1.01 0.34
N HIS A 389 8.03 0.32 0.42
CA HIS A 389 7.06 1.21 -0.21
C HIS A 389 5.59 0.92 0.15
N ASN A 390 5.34 0.45 1.38
CA ASN A 390 3.98 0.22 1.86
C ASN A 390 3.36 1.52 2.37
N HIS A 391 2.07 1.73 2.12
CA HIS A 391 1.30 2.85 2.67
C HIS A 391 0.35 2.31 3.74
N ILE A 392 0.52 2.78 4.97
CA ILE A 392 -0.28 2.37 6.12
C ILE A 392 -1.02 3.60 6.62
N TYR A 393 -2.30 3.74 6.28
CA TYR A 393 -3.00 4.97 6.59
C TYR A 393 -4.46 4.81 6.94
N ASN A 394 -5.02 5.78 7.66
CA ASN A 394 -6.43 5.76 8.01
C ASN A 394 -6.85 4.47 8.74
N ASN A 395 -5.96 3.90 9.57
CA ASN A 395 -6.29 2.73 10.38
C ASN A 395 -6.56 3.15 11.84
N LEU A 396 -7.53 2.47 12.46
CA LEU A 396 -7.77 2.52 13.88
C LEU A 396 -7.19 1.28 14.54
N VAL A 397 -6.15 1.45 15.34
CA VAL A 397 -5.43 0.37 16.02
C VAL A 397 -5.53 0.57 17.53
N PHE A 398 -5.93 -0.45 18.29
CA PHE A 398 -5.98 -0.29 19.75
C PHE A 398 -5.94 -1.60 20.55
N SER A 399 -5.53 -1.49 21.80
CA SER A 399 -5.62 -2.56 22.79
C SER A 399 -4.84 -3.83 22.43
N ASN A 400 -3.61 -3.69 21.92
CA ASN A 400 -2.74 -4.84 21.71
C ASN A 400 -2.28 -5.46 23.03
N GLY A 401 -2.03 -6.77 22.98
CA GLY A 401 -1.82 -7.69 24.07
C GLY A 401 -0.42 -7.63 24.66
N SER A 402 -0.01 -8.71 25.34
CA SER A 402 1.20 -8.68 26.19
C SER A 402 2.49 -9.13 25.52
N ASN A 403 2.46 -9.79 24.35
CA ASN A 403 3.63 -10.46 23.76
C ASN A 403 4.55 -9.45 23.05
N GLU A 404 4.05 -8.78 22.02
CA GLU A 404 4.70 -7.64 21.39
C GLU A 404 3.72 -6.45 21.38
N ARG A 405 4.08 -5.38 22.08
CA ARG A 405 3.12 -4.31 22.40
C ARG A 405 3.25 -3.14 21.43
N TRP A 406 3.09 -3.44 20.15
CA TRP A 406 3.26 -2.45 19.10
C TRP A 406 1.95 -2.26 18.32
N GLY A 407 1.58 -1.02 18.03
CA GLY A 407 0.46 -0.76 17.14
C GLY A 407 0.83 -1.09 15.69
N ILE A 408 1.69 -0.25 15.13
CA ILE A 408 2.27 -0.41 13.79
C ILE A 408 3.77 -0.61 13.92
N THR A 409 4.28 -1.68 13.31
CA THR A 409 5.72 -2.00 13.28
C THR A 409 6.20 -2.16 11.85
N PHE A 410 7.37 -1.63 11.57
CA PHE A 410 8.08 -1.95 10.35
C PHE A 410 9.59 -1.92 10.53
N TYR A 411 10.25 -2.90 9.91
CA TYR A 411 11.69 -3.06 10.01
C TYR A 411 12.25 -3.71 8.75
N CYS A 412 13.49 -3.34 8.43
CA CYS A 412 14.14 -3.68 7.16
C CYS A 412 13.36 -3.19 5.92
N ALA A 413 12.65 -2.07 6.07
CA ALA A 413 11.70 -1.56 5.08
C ALA A 413 12.10 -0.16 4.61
N ILE A 414 12.22 0.06 3.30
CA ILE A 414 12.45 1.40 2.74
C ILE A 414 11.17 2.01 2.19
N GLY A 415 11.07 3.34 2.19
CA GLY A 415 9.99 4.05 1.49
C GLY A 415 8.59 3.87 2.09
N THR A 416 8.47 3.29 3.28
CA THR A 416 7.16 3.08 3.92
C THR A 416 6.58 4.41 4.40
N ARG A 417 5.27 4.62 4.20
CA ARG A 417 4.56 5.81 4.66
C ARG A 417 3.50 5.41 5.69
N VAL A 418 3.49 6.07 6.83
CA VAL A 418 2.54 5.84 7.92
C VAL A 418 1.83 7.14 8.24
N TYR A 419 0.55 7.26 7.90
CA TYR A 419 -0.15 8.54 8.04
C TYR A 419 -1.63 8.46 8.34
N HIS A 420 -2.23 9.49 8.95
CA HIS A 420 -3.66 9.51 9.26
C HIS A 420 -4.14 8.29 10.09
N ASN A 421 -3.28 7.69 10.92
CA ASN A 421 -3.69 6.58 11.79
C ASN A 421 -4.01 7.07 13.20
N THR A 422 -4.98 6.43 13.86
CA THR A 422 -5.20 6.59 15.30
C THR A 422 -4.84 5.28 16.00
N ILE A 423 -3.81 5.33 16.85
CA ILE A 423 -3.21 4.16 17.46
C ILE A 423 -3.20 4.35 18.97
N VAL A 424 -3.90 3.49 19.71
CA VAL A 424 -4.11 3.64 21.16
C VAL A 424 -3.73 2.36 21.90
N GLU A 425 -2.54 2.34 22.46
CA GLU A 425 -1.97 1.16 23.11
C GLU A 425 -1.97 1.24 24.64
N PRO A 426 -2.14 0.10 25.33
CA PRO A 426 -2.00 0.05 26.78
C PRO A 426 -0.54 0.27 27.21
N SER A 427 0.42 -0.21 26.43
CA SER A 427 1.87 -0.05 26.68
C SER A 427 2.68 -0.35 25.42
N GLY A 428 4.00 -0.24 25.47
CA GLY A 428 4.90 -0.38 24.33
C GLY A 428 4.89 0.88 23.48
N GLY A 429 4.55 0.76 22.19
CA GLY A 429 4.63 1.86 21.23
C GLY A 429 3.52 1.86 20.20
N ALA A 430 3.02 3.05 19.86
CA ALA A 430 2.02 3.20 18.81
C ALA A 430 2.64 2.93 17.44
N VAL A 431 3.80 3.55 17.17
CA VAL A 431 4.59 3.29 15.95
C VAL A 431 5.99 2.86 16.35
N TYR A 432 6.43 1.73 15.82
CA TYR A 432 7.79 1.23 15.93
C TYR A 432 8.43 1.18 14.54
N ILE A 433 9.57 1.85 14.39
CA ILE A 433 10.43 1.81 13.22
C ILE A 433 11.81 1.33 13.62
N TYR A 434 12.40 0.44 12.84
CA TYR A 434 13.76 -0.03 13.07
C TYR A 434 14.78 0.73 12.22
N GLU A 435 15.58 1.58 12.84
CA GLU A 435 16.67 2.36 12.20
C GLU A 435 18.07 1.80 12.55
N GLY A 436 18.13 0.62 13.14
CA GLY A 436 19.31 0.09 13.83
C GLY A 436 20.28 -0.80 13.04
N THR A 437 21.35 -1.20 13.74
CA THR A 437 22.44 -2.09 13.27
C THR A 437 22.33 -3.53 13.79
N SER A 438 21.47 -3.80 14.78
CA SER A 438 21.33 -5.12 15.43
C SER A 438 20.83 -6.16 14.43
N ASN A 439 21.75 -7.05 14.13
CA ASN A 439 21.53 -8.23 13.36
C ASN A 439 20.56 -9.17 14.08
N LEU A 440 19.30 -9.16 13.64
CA LEU A 440 18.44 -10.35 13.70
C LEU A 440 19.33 -11.51 13.21
N ASN A 441 19.71 -12.43 14.10
CA ASN A 441 20.50 -13.64 13.80
C ASN A 441 22.02 -13.50 13.55
N GLY A 442 22.67 -12.38 13.87
CA GLY A 442 24.14 -12.29 13.77
C GLY A 442 24.70 -12.03 12.36
N ALA A 443 23.85 -11.75 11.37
CA ALA A 443 24.22 -11.34 10.01
C ALA A 443 25.18 -10.13 9.99
N LEU A 444 26.08 -10.08 9.01
CA LEU A 444 27.01 -8.96 8.81
C LEU A 444 26.41 -7.91 7.87
N PRO A 445 26.65 -6.61 8.08
CA PRO A 445 26.27 -5.57 7.12
C PRO A 445 26.71 -5.92 5.69
N GLY A 446 25.80 -5.78 4.73
CA GLY A 446 26.01 -6.11 3.32
C GLY A 446 25.66 -7.55 2.93
N SER A 447 25.34 -8.44 3.88
CA SER A 447 24.80 -9.76 3.54
C SER A 447 23.30 -9.68 3.18
N ALA A 448 22.79 -10.67 2.44
CA ALA A 448 21.36 -10.75 2.08
C ALA A 448 20.45 -10.93 3.31
N GLU A 449 20.95 -11.63 4.34
CA GLU A 449 20.27 -11.85 5.62
C GLU A 449 20.30 -10.62 6.53
N TYR A 450 21.08 -9.59 6.20
CA TYR A 450 21.14 -8.39 7.03
C TYR A 450 19.80 -7.64 6.99
N CYS A 451 19.26 -7.30 8.16
CA CYS A 451 18.14 -6.37 8.25
C CYS A 451 18.65 -4.96 8.05
N ILE A 452 18.36 -4.38 6.89
CA ILE A 452 18.77 -3.00 6.60
C ILE A 452 18.02 -2.02 7.53
N PRO A 453 18.57 -0.84 7.81
CA PRO A 453 17.81 0.21 8.47
C PRO A 453 16.60 0.59 7.63
N SER A 454 15.44 0.75 8.27
CA SER A 454 14.30 1.38 7.62
C SER A 454 14.63 2.82 7.28
N ASN A 455 14.45 3.19 6.02
CA ASN A 455 14.91 4.47 5.48
C ASN A 455 13.93 5.06 4.46
N ASN A 456 14.09 6.33 4.07
CA ASN A 456 13.17 7.07 3.18
C ASN A 456 11.70 6.98 3.64
N THR A 457 11.47 6.82 4.94
CA THR A 457 10.14 6.63 5.53
C THR A 457 9.54 7.97 5.92
N GLN A 458 8.23 8.11 5.76
CA GLN A 458 7.48 9.28 6.22
C GLN A 458 6.45 8.86 7.26
N ILE A 459 6.50 9.46 8.44
CA ILE A 459 5.53 9.24 9.52
C ILE A 459 4.88 10.57 9.86
N TYR A 460 3.62 10.76 9.49
CA TYR A 460 2.97 12.06 9.61
C TYR A 460 1.46 11.99 9.81
N ASP A 461 0.86 13.04 10.35
CA ASP A 461 -0.59 13.14 10.56
C ASP A 461 -1.22 12.03 11.41
N ASN A 462 -0.42 11.32 12.22
CA ASN A 462 -0.90 10.27 13.10
C ASN A 462 -1.25 10.80 14.49
N ILE A 463 -2.17 10.10 15.15
CA ILE A 463 -2.37 10.17 16.59
C ILE A 463 -1.86 8.87 17.21
N GLY A 464 -0.78 8.95 18.00
CA GLY A 464 -0.29 7.83 18.78
C GLY A 464 -0.42 8.08 20.27
N VAL A 465 -1.18 7.22 20.95
CA VAL A 465 -1.40 7.29 22.39
C VAL A 465 -0.91 6.01 23.04
N VAL A 466 -0.06 6.14 24.06
CA VAL A 466 0.27 5.04 24.97
C VAL A 466 -0.22 5.39 26.37
N ARG A 467 -0.93 4.45 27.01
CA ARG A 467 -1.37 4.64 28.39
C ARG A 467 -0.18 4.53 29.35
N GLY A 468 0.73 3.59 29.08
CA GLY A 468 1.82 3.22 29.98
C GLY A 468 1.28 2.51 31.22
N ILE A 469 1.96 1.44 31.64
CA ILE A 469 1.65 0.77 32.92
C ILE A 469 2.58 1.30 34.02
N GLU A 470 3.84 1.61 33.66
CA GLU A 470 4.84 2.27 34.50
C GLU A 470 5.64 3.32 33.69
N ALA A 471 6.32 4.24 34.36
CA ALA A 471 7.15 5.26 33.71
C ALA A 471 8.36 4.60 33.03
N GLY A 472 8.55 4.88 31.74
CA GLY A 472 9.65 4.33 30.93
C GLY A 472 9.40 2.96 30.31
N ASP A 473 8.21 2.38 30.49
CA ASP A 473 7.79 1.13 29.83
C ASP A 473 7.16 1.36 28.45
N SER A 474 6.97 2.61 28.03
CA SER A 474 6.24 2.94 26.81
C SER A 474 6.63 4.31 26.29
N ALA A 475 6.62 4.46 24.96
CA ALA A 475 6.72 5.73 24.26
C ALA A 475 5.87 5.63 22.97
N PRO A 476 5.04 6.61 22.62
CA PRO A 476 4.22 6.57 21.41
C PRO A 476 5.01 6.27 20.14
N LEU A 477 6.16 6.93 19.96
CA LEU A 477 7.08 6.64 18.87
C LEU A 477 8.29 5.87 19.41
N VAL A 478 8.61 4.74 18.80
CA VAL A 478 9.79 3.94 19.13
C VAL A 478 10.65 3.82 17.89
N ILE A 479 11.88 4.33 18.00
CA ILE A 479 12.92 4.22 16.98
C ILE A 479 13.89 3.14 17.47
N GLY A 480 13.65 1.92 17.04
CA GLY A 480 14.44 0.74 17.39
C GLY A 480 15.85 0.82 16.82
N SER A 481 16.84 0.61 17.69
CA SER A 481 18.26 0.55 17.36
C SER A 481 19.09 0.13 18.56
N SER A 482 20.26 -0.47 18.31
CA SER A 482 21.26 -0.76 19.34
C SER A 482 22.37 0.30 19.48
N THR A 483 22.54 1.26 18.55
CA THR A 483 23.72 2.19 18.55
C THR A 483 23.52 3.61 17.97
N THR A 484 22.31 4.17 17.92
CA THR A 484 22.02 5.38 17.10
C THR A 484 22.50 6.74 17.62
N THR A 485 23.47 6.84 18.54
CA THR A 485 24.23 8.11 18.63
C THR A 485 25.45 8.14 17.72
N ASP A 486 25.87 6.98 17.18
CA ASP A 486 26.86 6.85 16.13
C ASP A 486 26.41 5.69 15.22
N ARG A 487 25.56 5.98 14.22
CA ARG A 487 25.27 4.99 13.16
C ARG A 487 26.61 4.48 12.65
N ASP A 488 26.79 3.17 12.60
CA ASP A 488 28.05 2.60 12.10
C ASP A 488 28.30 3.20 10.72
N PRO A 489 29.41 3.95 10.50
CA PRO A 489 29.68 4.60 9.23
C PRO A 489 29.63 3.64 8.04
N ILE A 490 29.84 2.33 8.29
CA ILE A 490 29.65 1.30 7.27
C ILE A 490 28.22 1.22 6.74
N LEU A 491 27.19 1.48 7.56
CA LEU A 491 25.80 1.42 7.13
C LEU A 491 25.42 2.62 6.26
N ASP A 492 25.92 3.81 6.58
CA ASP A 492 25.77 4.97 5.70
C ASP A 492 26.46 4.72 4.36
N THR A 493 27.63 4.08 4.39
CA THR A 493 28.40 3.74 3.19
C THR A 493 27.68 2.69 2.33
N LEU A 494 27.07 1.67 2.95
CA LEU A 494 26.40 0.57 2.24
C LEU A 494 24.98 0.91 1.77
N TYR A 495 24.23 1.67 2.57
CA TYR A 495 22.78 1.85 2.38
C TYR A 495 22.37 3.32 2.18
N GLY A 496 23.29 4.27 2.36
CA GLY A 496 23.04 5.71 2.32
C GLY A 496 22.60 6.28 3.69
N PRO A 497 22.65 7.61 3.84
CA PRO A 497 22.25 8.29 5.07
C PRO A 497 20.75 8.11 5.37
N LEU A 498 20.38 8.19 6.65
CA LEU A 498 18.97 8.16 7.04
C LEU A 498 18.29 9.48 6.63
N SER A 499 17.13 9.36 6.00
CA SER A 499 16.32 10.45 5.45
C SER A 499 14.87 10.39 5.94
N ASN A 500 14.60 9.62 7.00
CA ASN A 500 13.25 9.46 7.55
C ASN A 500 12.71 10.81 8.05
N THR A 501 11.42 11.05 7.84
CA THR A 501 10.73 12.27 8.28
C THR A 501 9.63 11.94 9.28
N TYR A 502 9.50 12.79 10.30
CA TYR A 502 8.53 12.66 11.37
C TYR A 502 7.88 14.02 11.61
N HIS A 503 6.68 14.26 11.09
CA HIS A 503 6.08 15.59 11.16
C HIS A 503 4.56 15.58 11.34
N TYR A 504 4.01 16.66 11.91
CA TYR A 504 2.55 16.81 12.12
C TYR A 504 1.90 15.63 12.87
N ASN A 505 2.62 14.92 13.75
CA ASN A 505 2.00 13.86 14.55
C ASN A 505 1.56 14.42 15.91
N LEU A 506 0.55 13.81 16.51
CA LEU A 506 0.21 14.00 17.92
C LEU A 506 0.60 12.75 18.69
N TRP A 507 1.55 12.92 19.61
CA TRP A 507 2.02 11.86 20.49
C TRP A 507 1.58 12.11 21.92
N TYR A 508 0.97 11.13 22.58
CA TYR A 508 0.55 11.26 23.96
C TYR A 508 0.95 10.05 24.79
N ASN A 509 1.76 10.31 25.81
CA ASN A 509 2.07 9.32 26.83
C ASN A 509 1.39 9.72 28.14
N ARG A 510 0.38 8.94 28.54
CA ARG A 510 -0.46 9.28 29.70
C ARG A 510 0.29 9.14 31.03
N SER A 511 1.19 8.16 31.14
CA SER A 511 1.92 7.87 32.39
C SER A 511 3.22 8.66 32.53
N ALA A 512 3.77 9.16 31.42
CA ALA A 512 4.99 9.96 31.41
C ALA A 512 4.96 10.95 30.23
N ALA A 513 4.38 12.13 30.44
CA ALA A 513 4.14 13.11 29.37
C ALA A 513 5.40 13.53 28.59
N ASP A 514 6.56 13.50 29.23
CA ASP A 514 7.85 13.83 28.61
C ASP A 514 8.52 12.63 27.90
N ALA A 515 7.96 11.42 27.98
CA ALA A 515 8.49 10.22 27.32
C ALA A 515 7.74 9.96 26.01
N ILE A 516 8.05 10.75 24.99
CA ILE A 516 7.36 10.75 23.69
C ILE A 516 8.04 9.83 22.69
N VAL A 517 9.38 9.84 22.66
CA VAL A 517 10.17 9.01 21.76
C VAL A 517 11.06 8.09 22.59
N SER A 518 10.99 6.79 22.31
CA SER A 518 12.03 5.85 22.72
C SER A 518 13.04 5.75 21.61
N TRP A 519 14.24 6.24 21.87
CA TRP A 519 15.38 6.07 20.99
C TRP A 519 16.17 4.84 21.47
N GLY A 520 16.04 3.73 20.74
CA GLY A 520 16.45 2.39 21.14
C GLY A 520 15.27 1.51 21.57
N ASP A 521 15.50 0.19 21.57
CA ASP A 521 14.46 -0.79 21.90
C ASP A 521 14.07 -0.75 23.39
N LEU A 522 12.76 -0.67 23.68
CA LEU A 522 12.25 -0.59 25.05
C LEU A 522 12.65 -1.79 25.93
N ALA A 523 12.79 -2.97 25.33
CA ALA A 523 13.22 -4.19 26.01
C ALA A 523 14.69 -4.14 26.45
N GLU A 524 15.50 -3.31 25.78
CA GLU A 524 16.96 -3.26 25.94
C GLU A 524 17.42 -2.02 26.74
N ARG A 525 16.48 -1.28 27.34
CA ARG A 525 16.72 -0.05 28.10
C ARG A 525 17.72 -0.16 29.26
N HIS A 526 18.00 -1.37 29.73
CA HIS A 526 18.93 -1.63 30.82
C HIS A 526 20.26 -2.23 30.34
N THR A 527 20.39 -2.52 29.05
CA THR A 527 21.53 -3.24 28.48
C THR A 527 22.45 -2.36 27.67
N PHE A 528 21.93 -1.32 27.00
CA PHE A 528 22.75 -0.44 26.14
C PHE A 528 22.88 0.96 26.69
N GLU A 529 24.09 1.52 26.57
CA GLU A 529 24.41 2.90 26.98
C GLU A 529 23.69 3.97 26.12
N HIS A 530 23.18 3.59 24.95
CA HIS A 530 22.60 4.49 23.94
C HIS A 530 21.07 4.60 23.98
N TYR A 531 20.42 3.95 24.95
CA TYR A 531 18.99 4.10 25.16
C TYR A 531 18.65 5.50 25.68
N ALA A 532 17.66 6.14 25.06
CA ALA A 532 17.15 7.43 25.54
C ALA A 532 15.62 7.51 25.41
N LEU A 533 14.97 7.97 26.47
CA LEU A 533 13.59 8.47 26.40
C LEU A 533 13.66 9.98 26.22
N LEU A 534 13.05 10.47 25.15
CA LEU A 534 13.08 11.88 24.79
C LEU A 534 11.69 12.49 24.87
N SER A 535 11.65 13.73 25.34
CA SER A 535 10.56 14.64 25.07
C SER A 535 10.51 14.98 23.58
N LEU A 536 9.38 15.52 23.13
CA LEU A 536 9.26 15.98 21.75
C LEU A 536 10.27 17.09 21.44
N GLU A 537 10.51 18.00 22.38
CA GLU A 537 11.49 19.08 22.23
C GLU A 537 12.92 18.53 22.08
N GLU A 538 13.32 17.57 22.92
CA GLU A 538 14.63 16.93 22.79
C GLU A 538 14.76 16.16 21.48
N PHE A 539 13.69 15.50 21.01
CA PHE A 539 13.68 14.81 19.72
C PHE A 539 13.86 15.77 18.55
N GLN A 540 13.19 16.92 18.57
CA GLN A 540 13.33 17.98 17.56
C GLN A 540 14.75 18.56 17.46
N GLN A 541 15.57 18.42 18.52
CA GLN A 541 16.96 18.86 18.52
C GLN A 541 17.92 17.83 17.90
N LYS A 542 17.47 16.60 17.62
CA LYS A 542 18.34 15.52 17.14
C LYS A 542 18.69 15.64 15.66
N GLN A 543 17.73 16.01 14.84
CA GLN A 543 17.91 16.20 13.40
C GLN A 543 16.88 17.19 12.87
N GLU A 544 17.28 17.98 11.87
CA GLU A 544 16.35 18.91 11.21
C GLU A 544 15.18 18.14 10.60
N GLY A 545 13.95 18.61 10.86
CA GLY A 545 12.71 17.96 10.41
C GLY A 545 12.12 16.94 11.38
N TYR A 546 12.86 16.46 12.38
CA TYR A 546 12.34 15.50 13.36
C TYR A 546 11.31 16.14 14.27
N GLY A 547 10.13 15.53 14.40
CA GLY A 547 9.03 16.04 15.20
C GLY A 547 8.49 17.39 14.73
N LEU A 548 8.80 17.84 13.51
CA LEU A 548 8.40 19.16 13.02
C LEU A 548 6.87 19.28 13.01
N HIS A 549 6.32 20.40 13.50
CA HIS A 549 4.87 20.62 13.64
C HIS A 549 4.10 19.56 14.46
N SER A 550 4.80 18.61 15.09
CA SER A 550 4.17 17.61 15.94
C SER A 550 3.81 18.20 17.30
N MET A 551 2.95 17.50 18.03
CA MET A 551 2.48 17.90 19.37
C MET A 551 2.65 16.77 20.38
N ALA A 552 2.92 17.13 21.63
CA ALA A 552 2.98 16.22 22.77
C ALA A 552 1.87 16.56 23.77
N THR A 553 0.62 16.17 23.47
CA THR A 553 -0.56 16.57 24.26
C THR A 553 -1.66 15.51 24.20
N ASP A 554 -2.59 15.52 25.15
CA ASP A 554 -3.80 14.69 25.11
C ASP A 554 -4.63 15.03 23.85
N PRO A 555 -5.01 14.04 23.02
CA PRO A 555 -5.87 14.27 21.84
C PRO A 555 -7.32 14.57 22.20
N LEU A 556 -7.75 14.47 23.47
CA LEU A 556 -9.12 14.74 23.91
C LEU A 556 -10.16 13.88 23.17
N PHE A 557 -10.01 12.56 23.30
CA PHE A 557 -11.01 11.60 22.80
C PHE A 557 -12.34 11.70 23.57
N VAL A 558 -13.47 11.50 22.88
CA VAL A 558 -14.83 11.61 23.44
C VAL A 558 -15.07 10.64 24.59
N ASP A 559 -14.74 9.35 24.41
CA ASP A 559 -14.93 8.33 25.47
C ASP A 559 -13.94 7.16 25.29
N PRO A 560 -12.64 7.37 25.56
CA PRO A 560 -11.61 6.35 25.37
C PRO A 560 -11.73 5.17 26.35
N ALA A 561 -12.54 5.29 27.40
CA ALA A 561 -12.83 4.19 28.32
C ALA A 561 -13.74 3.13 27.68
N HIS A 562 -14.53 3.51 26.68
CA HIS A 562 -15.42 2.64 25.92
C HIS A 562 -15.04 2.57 24.43
N TRP A 563 -13.76 2.77 24.12
CA TRP A 563 -13.19 2.64 22.77
C TRP A 563 -13.75 3.64 21.75
N ASP A 564 -14.25 4.78 22.22
CA ASP A 564 -14.68 5.89 21.38
C ASP A 564 -13.56 6.93 21.26
N PHE A 565 -12.77 6.75 20.21
CA PHE A 565 -11.56 7.55 19.94
C PHE A 565 -11.83 8.74 19.00
N ARG A 566 -13.10 9.08 18.78
CA ARG A 566 -13.43 10.30 18.05
C ARG A 566 -12.93 11.51 18.85
N LEU A 567 -12.47 12.53 18.12
CA LEU A 567 -12.00 13.77 18.72
C LEU A 567 -13.17 14.59 19.26
N ALA A 568 -13.01 15.16 20.46
CA ALA A 568 -13.89 16.20 20.95
C ALA A 568 -13.79 17.48 20.10
N ASP A 569 -14.80 18.36 20.17
CA ASP A 569 -14.85 19.60 19.39
C ASP A 569 -13.70 20.57 19.70
N ASP A 570 -13.16 20.51 20.92
CA ASP A 570 -12.05 21.33 21.41
C ASP A 570 -10.69 20.60 21.39
N SER A 571 -10.63 19.45 20.72
CA SER A 571 -9.39 18.69 20.57
C SER A 571 -8.31 19.49 19.83
N PRO A 572 -7.04 19.46 20.30
CA PRO A 572 -5.93 20.07 19.59
C PRO A 572 -5.62 19.38 18.25
N ALA A 573 -6.13 18.17 18.03
CA ALA A 573 -5.97 17.44 16.78
C ALA A 573 -6.92 17.90 15.66
N LYS A 574 -7.91 18.74 15.96
CA LYS A 574 -8.86 19.25 14.96
C LYS A 574 -8.18 20.18 13.95
N GLY A 575 -8.29 19.88 12.66
CA GLY A 575 -7.69 20.68 11.58
C GLY A 575 -6.17 20.85 11.64
N ALA A 576 -5.48 19.94 12.35
CA ALA A 576 -4.05 20.06 12.65
C ALA A 576 -3.16 19.18 11.76
N ALA A 577 -3.74 18.35 10.90
CA ALA A 577 -2.99 17.59 9.90
C ALA A 577 -2.33 18.52 8.88
N SER A 578 -1.32 18.01 8.20
CA SER A 578 -0.55 18.74 7.18
C SER A 578 -1.41 19.24 6.01
N ASP A 579 -2.52 18.56 5.73
CA ASP A 579 -3.53 18.90 4.72
C ASP A 579 -4.69 19.77 5.27
N GLY A 580 -4.66 20.15 6.54
CA GLY A 580 -5.70 20.92 7.23
C GLY A 580 -6.92 20.12 7.68
N THR A 581 -6.89 18.79 7.55
CA THR A 581 -7.89 17.88 8.12
C THR A 581 -7.61 17.57 9.60
N ASP A 582 -8.48 16.79 10.22
CA ASP A 582 -8.26 16.30 11.58
C ASP A 582 -7.13 15.27 11.59
N LEU A 583 -6.24 15.33 12.59
CA LEU A 583 -5.20 14.30 12.75
C LEU A 583 -5.82 12.92 13.04
N GLY A 584 -5.13 11.89 12.57
CA GLY A 584 -5.51 10.51 12.80
C GLY A 584 -6.61 10.04 11.83
N VAL A 585 -7.37 9.04 12.28
CA VAL A 585 -8.28 8.30 11.39
C VAL A 585 -9.57 9.08 11.10
N ASP A 586 -10.03 9.04 9.85
CA ASP A 586 -11.39 9.44 9.50
C ASP A 586 -12.39 8.34 9.89
N PHE A 587 -13.02 8.50 11.05
CA PHE A 587 -14.03 7.58 11.56
C PHE A 587 -15.24 7.39 10.63
N GLY A 588 -15.51 8.33 9.72
CA GLY A 588 -16.59 8.20 8.73
C GLY A 588 -16.32 7.17 7.65
N SER A 589 -15.04 6.89 7.40
CA SER A 589 -14.56 5.96 6.37
C SER A 589 -14.23 4.56 6.90
N LEU A 590 -14.33 4.34 8.22
CA LEU A 590 -14.05 3.04 8.85
C LEU A 590 -15.24 2.07 8.74
N PRO A 591 -14.98 0.74 8.72
CA PRO A 591 -16.01 -0.26 8.88
C PRO A 591 -16.68 -0.14 10.25
N ARG A 592 -17.97 -0.43 10.29
CA ARG A 592 -18.68 -0.54 11.58
C ARG A 592 -18.14 -1.73 12.34
N PHE A 593 -17.77 -1.51 13.60
CA PHE A 593 -17.33 -2.56 14.50
C PHE A 593 -18.16 -2.52 15.80
N SER A 594 -18.41 -3.69 16.36
CA SER A 594 -19.01 -3.79 17.68
C SER A 594 -17.95 -3.43 18.72
N ARG A 595 -18.32 -2.59 19.70
CA ARG A 595 -17.40 -2.24 20.79
C ARG A 595 -16.96 -3.53 21.51
N PRO A 596 -15.66 -3.74 21.76
CA PRO A 596 -15.19 -4.93 22.44
C PRO A 596 -15.95 -5.12 23.75
N THR A 597 -16.50 -6.33 23.95
CA THR A 597 -17.01 -6.70 25.26
C THR A 597 -15.79 -6.79 26.17
N VAL A 598 -15.78 -6.10 27.32
CA VAL A 598 -14.66 -6.18 28.28
C VAL A 598 -14.54 -7.64 28.74
N TYR A 599 -13.67 -8.40 28.09
CA TYR A 599 -13.18 -9.65 28.66
C TYR A 599 -12.23 -9.25 29.79
N LEU A 600 -12.80 -9.09 30.99
CA LEU A 600 -12.03 -9.22 32.21
C LEU A 600 -11.27 -10.55 32.08
N PRO A 601 -9.93 -10.56 32.13
CA PRO A 601 -9.20 -11.81 32.09
C PRO A 601 -9.76 -12.68 33.19
N LEU A 602 -10.32 -13.84 32.81
CA LEU A 602 -10.52 -14.94 33.73
C LEU A 602 -9.13 -15.24 34.27
N ILE A 603 -8.83 -14.68 35.44
CA ILE A 603 -7.77 -15.15 36.30
C ILE A 603 -8.15 -16.61 36.56
N LEU A 604 -7.61 -17.50 35.72
CA LEU A 604 -7.55 -18.92 36.02
C LEU A 604 -6.65 -19.00 37.24
N ASN A 605 -7.29 -18.92 38.41
CA ASN A 605 -6.77 -19.40 39.66
C ASN A 605 -6.49 -20.90 39.49
N ASN A 606 -5.36 -21.23 38.88
CA ASN A 606 -4.72 -22.52 39.07
C ASN A 606 -4.07 -22.50 40.44
N THR A 607 -4.92 -22.53 41.47
CA THR A 607 -4.57 -23.05 42.77
C THR A 607 -4.95 -24.52 42.81
N GLY A 608 -3.97 -25.39 42.61
CA GLY A 608 -3.85 -26.67 43.31
C GLY A 608 -3.70 -27.93 42.43
N PRO A 609 -3.18 -29.03 42.99
CA PRO A 609 -2.50 -29.20 44.29
C PRO A 609 -0.98 -28.99 44.24
#